data_AF-A0A7C5U6Q2-F1
#
_entry.id   AF-A0A7C5U6Q2-F1
#
_cell.length_a   1.000
_cell.length_b   1.000
_cell.length_c   1.000
_cell.angle_alpha   90.00
_cell.angle_beta   90.00
_cell.angle_gamma   90.00
#
_symmetry.space_group_name_H-M   'P 1'
#
loop_
_entity.id
_entity.type
_entity.pdbx_description
1 polymer ?
#
loop_
_entity_poly.entity_id
_entity_poly.type
_entity_poly.pdbx_seq_one_letter_code
_entity_poly.pdbx_strand_id
1 'polypeptide(L)'
;MSIKGLIFNIQRYSVHDGPGIRTLVFIKGCPLRCLWCCNPEGQLPKPEVMYFENLCSRCGACVKVCPYSASVIKDGKVVILRDLCRACGECAKVCPNNARRLVGNYVTVDEVLNEVIKDMKFYVRSGGGLTVGGGEPLTQPEFVKELLRRA
;
A
#
# COMPACT_ATOMS: atom_id res chain seq x y z
N MET A 1 -15.70 13.13 13.16
CA MET A 1 -14.38 13.00 12.50
C MET A 1 -14.49 11.90 11.45
N SER A 2 -13.91 12.07 10.26
CA SER A 2 -13.94 11.02 9.23
C SER A 2 -13.00 9.87 9.64
N ILE A 3 -13.49 8.62 9.55
CA ILE A 3 -12.73 7.42 9.92
C ILE A 3 -11.64 7.19 8.87
N LYS A 4 -10.39 7.09 9.33
CA LYS A 4 -9.23 6.83 8.48
C LYS A 4 -8.73 5.41 8.65
N GLY A 5 -8.26 4.83 7.55
CA GLY A 5 -7.58 3.54 7.50
C GLY A 5 -6.27 3.65 6.74
N LEU A 6 -5.35 2.72 6.97
CA LEU A 6 -4.08 2.61 6.30
C LEU A 6 -4.17 1.52 5.23
N ILE A 7 -4.14 1.94 3.96
CA ILE A 7 -4.18 1.03 2.80
C ILE A 7 -2.87 1.08 2.03
N PHE A 8 -2.53 0.02 1.30
CA PHE A 8 -1.35 0.01 0.44
C PHE A 8 -1.66 -0.10 -1.05
N ASN A 9 -2.84 -0.58 -1.43
CA ASN A 9 -3.23 -0.69 -2.84
C ASN A 9 -4.77 -0.70 -2.99
N ILE A 10 -5.24 -0.28 -4.17
CA ILE A 10 -6.61 -0.54 -4.63
C ILE A 10 -6.48 -1.22 -5.98
N GLN A 11 -6.75 -2.52 -6.04
CA GLN A 11 -6.63 -3.31 -7.25
C GLN A 11 -8.00 -3.52 -7.88
N ARG A 12 -8.16 -3.01 -9.09
CA ARG A 12 -9.40 -3.14 -9.86
C ARG A 12 -9.38 -4.41 -10.70
N TYR A 13 -10.55 -4.89 -11.11
CA TYR A 13 -10.70 -6.02 -12.04
C TYR A 13 -10.16 -7.37 -11.51
N SER A 14 -10.35 -7.65 -10.23
CA SER A 14 -9.97 -8.93 -9.62
C SER A 14 -11.10 -9.95 -9.75
N VAL A 15 -10.77 -11.16 -10.23
CA VAL A 15 -11.76 -12.21 -10.55
C VAL A 15 -11.63 -13.46 -9.66
N HIS A 16 -10.65 -13.49 -8.76
CA HIS A 16 -10.35 -14.65 -7.90
C HIS A 16 -10.71 -14.44 -6.43
N ASP A 17 -11.13 -13.23 -6.07
CA ASP A 17 -11.28 -12.78 -4.68
C ASP A 17 -12.76 -12.62 -4.27
N GLY A 18 -13.59 -13.47 -4.87
CA GLY A 18 -15.04 -13.55 -4.69
C GLY A 18 -15.80 -13.63 -6.02
N PRO A 19 -17.14 -13.73 -5.97
CA PRO A 19 -17.97 -13.76 -7.18
C PRO A 19 -17.89 -12.46 -7.98
N GLY A 20 -18.00 -12.59 -9.30
CA GLY A 20 -17.99 -11.47 -10.25
C GLY A 20 -16.65 -10.75 -10.34
N ILE A 21 -16.67 -9.58 -10.98
CA ILE A 21 -15.51 -8.69 -11.08
C ILE A 21 -15.47 -7.81 -9.85
N ARG A 22 -14.34 -7.80 -9.15
CA ARG A 22 -14.20 -7.13 -7.86
C ARG A 22 -13.08 -6.12 -7.83
N THR A 23 -13.23 -5.14 -6.95
CA THR A 23 -12.15 -4.22 -6.60
C THR A 23 -11.69 -4.51 -5.19
N LEU A 24 -10.40 -4.71 -5.02
CA LEU A 24 -9.77 -5.09 -3.77
C LEU A 24 -9.11 -3.89 -3.14
N VAL A 25 -9.51 -3.59 -1.91
CA VAL A 25 -8.84 -2.60 -1.07
C VAL A 25 -7.88 -3.34 -0.16
N PHE A 26 -6.60 -3.16 -0.44
CA PHE A 26 -5.52 -3.78 0.30
C PHE A 26 -5.12 -2.92 1.50
N ILE A 27 -5.26 -3.47 2.69
CA ILE A 27 -4.98 -2.80 3.97
C ILE A 27 -3.61 -3.19 4.53
N LYS A 28 -3.03 -2.30 5.35
CA LYS A 28 -1.80 -2.58 6.10
C LYS A 28 -2.08 -2.99 7.54
N GLY A 29 -1.10 -3.64 8.16
CA GLY A 29 -1.19 -4.26 9.47
C GLY A 29 -1.56 -5.73 9.34
N CYS A 30 -0.67 -6.63 9.77
CA CYS A 30 -0.97 -8.04 9.93
C CYS A 30 -0.18 -8.58 11.13
N PRO A 31 -0.82 -9.23 12.12
CA PRO A 31 -0.12 -9.82 13.25
C PRO A 31 0.62 -11.10 12.85
N LEU A 32 0.29 -11.70 11.71
CA LEU A 32 0.87 -12.94 11.23
C LEU A 32 2.21 -12.71 10.52
N ARG A 33 3.05 -13.75 10.48
CA ARG A 33 4.35 -13.80 9.80
C ARG A 33 4.45 -15.07 8.96
N CYS A 34 3.49 -15.23 8.04
CA CYS A 34 3.41 -16.41 7.19
C CYS A 34 4.71 -16.61 6.40
N LEU A 35 5.17 -17.87 6.28
CA LEU A 35 6.38 -18.23 5.54
C LEU A 35 6.30 -17.80 4.06
N TRP A 36 5.11 -17.91 3.46
CA TRP A 36 4.82 -17.46 2.10
C TRP A 36 3.72 -16.40 2.10
N CYS A 37 4.02 -15.25 2.72
CA CYS A 37 3.11 -14.12 2.69
C CYS A 37 2.93 -13.61 1.26
N CYS A 38 1.70 -13.57 0.75
CA CYS A 38 1.39 -13.01 -0.56
C CYS A 38 1.51 -11.49 -0.61
N ASN A 39 1.42 -10.83 0.54
CA ASN A 39 1.43 -9.37 0.67
C ASN A 39 2.37 -8.93 1.83
N PRO A 40 3.68 -9.21 1.76
CA PRO A 40 4.62 -8.86 2.84
C PRO A 40 4.62 -7.36 3.16
N GLU A 41 4.35 -6.51 2.18
CA GLU A 41 4.18 -5.07 2.32
C GLU A 41 2.93 -4.68 3.12
N GLY A 42 1.98 -5.60 3.31
CA GLY A 42 0.80 -5.41 4.15
C GLY A 42 1.07 -5.63 5.64
N GLN A 43 2.23 -6.15 6.04
CA GLN A 43 2.43 -6.62 7.43
C GLN A 43 2.60 -5.49 8.45
N LEU A 44 3.36 -4.45 8.13
CA LEU A 44 3.64 -3.38 9.09
C LEU A 44 2.44 -2.43 9.22
N PRO A 45 2.00 -2.09 10.45
CA PRO A 45 0.88 -1.17 10.68
C PRO A 45 1.32 0.30 10.57
N LYS A 46 2.20 0.62 9.62
CA LYS A 46 2.72 1.98 9.37
C LYS A 46 3.18 2.13 7.92
N PRO A 47 3.12 3.33 7.33
CA PRO A 47 3.75 3.61 6.04
C PRO A 47 5.23 3.23 6.03
N GLU A 48 5.70 2.73 4.90
CA GLU A 48 7.11 2.36 4.72
C GLU A 48 7.59 2.61 3.30
N VAL A 49 8.89 2.83 3.16
CA VAL A 49 9.54 2.88 1.85
C VAL A 49 10.13 1.51 1.54
N MET A 50 9.60 0.83 0.53
CA MET A 50 10.19 -0.39 -0.01
C MET A 50 11.39 -0.07 -0.89
N TYR A 51 12.35 -1.01 -0.92
CA TYR A 51 13.53 -0.93 -1.76
C TYR A 51 13.72 -2.22 -2.55
N PHE A 52 13.73 -2.11 -3.87
CA PHE A 52 13.93 -3.21 -4.80
C PHE A 52 15.34 -3.08 -5.40
N GLU A 53 16.30 -3.82 -4.85
CA GLU A 53 17.72 -3.74 -5.26
C GLU A 53 17.90 -4.05 -6.74
N ASN A 54 17.17 -5.03 -7.27
CA ASN A 54 17.21 -5.45 -8.67
C ASN A 54 16.79 -4.36 -9.67
N LEU A 55 16.01 -3.37 -9.24
CA LEU A 55 15.58 -2.24 -10.10
C LEU A 55 16.51 -1.02 -9.95
N CYS A 56 17.42 -1.03 -8.97
CA CYS A 56 18.20 0.14 -8.60
C CYS A 56 19.41 0.34 -9.51
N SER A 57 19.41 1.44 -10.27
CA SER A 57 20.57 1.89 -11.06
C SER A 57 21.68 2.57 -10.24
N ARG A 58 21.51 2.67 -8.91
CA ARG A 58 22.46 3.31 -7.98
C ARG A 58 22.79 4.78 -8.30
N CYS A 59 21.87 5.49 -8.98
CA CYS A 59 22.06 6.89 -9.38
C CYS A 59 22.18 7.91 -8.23
N GLY A 60 21.88 7.52 -6.99
CA GLY A 60 22.00 8.38 -5.80
C GLY A 60 20.94 9.48 -5.65
N ALA A 61 19.96 9.60 -6.56
CA ALA A 61 18.90 10.62 -6.48
C ALA A 61 18.15 10.61 -5.14
N CYS A 62 17.81 9.43 -4.63
CA CYS A 62 17.13 9.26 -3.35
C CYS A 62 17.93 9.75 -2.14
N VAL A 63 19.27 9.75 -2.21
CA VAL A 63 20.15 10.23 -1.14
C VAL A 63 20.11 11.75 -1.08
N LYS A 64 20.19 12.40 -2.25
CA LYS A 64 20.19 13.86 -2.38
C LYS A 64 18.91 14.52 -1.82
N VAL A 65 17.77 13.86 -1.96
CA VAL A 65 16.46 14.42 -1.56
C VAL A 65 15.99 13.98 -0.18
N CYS A 66 16.71 13.10 0.52
CA CYS A 66 16.21 12.57 1.79
C CYS A 66 16.39 13.61 2.92
N PRO A 67 15.31 14.20 3.46
CA PRO A 67 15.44 15.26 4.48
C PRO A 67 15.92 14.73 5.84
N TYR A 68 15.86 13.42 6.06
CA TYR A 68 16.24 12.76 7.31
C TYR A 68 17.58 12.01 7.22
N SER A 69 18.30 12.17 6.10
CA SER A 69 19.56 11.44 5.84
C SER A 69 19.45 9.92 5.98
N ALA A 70 18.25 9.37 5.76
CA ALA A 70 17.96 7.96 5.92
C ALA A 70 18.35 7.12 4.70
N SER A 71 18.54 7.74 3.52
CA SER A 71 19.10 7.06 2.35
C SER A 71 20.59 7.37 2.26
N VAL A 72 21.43 6.33 2.21
CA VAL A 72 22.89 6.48 2.14
C VAL A 72 23.47 5.54 1.08
N ILE A 73 24.69 5.82 0.62
CA ILE A 73 25.48 4.89 -0.19
C ILE A 73 26.52 4.24 0.74
N LYS A 74 26.52 2.91 0.81
CA LYS A 74 27.54 2.10 1.49
C LYS A 74 28.01 1.02 0.53
N ASP A 75 29.32 0.90 0.34
CA ASP A 75 29.92 -0.12 -0.55
C ASP A 75 29.33 -0.13 -1.97
N GLY A 76 29.08 1.06 -2.52
CA GLY A 76 28.46 1.23 -3.84
C GLY A 76 26.98 0.85 -3.91
N LYS A 77 26.35 0.45 -2.80
CA LYS A 77 24.92 0.12 -2.71
C LYS A 77 24.14 1.21 -2.00
N VAL A 78 22.91 1.41 -2.43
CA VAL A 78 21.97 2.32 -1.77
C VAL A 78 21.29 1.59 -0.62
N VAL A 79 21.41 2.09 0.60
CA VAL A 79 20.85 1.50 1.82
C VAL A 79 19.84 2.47 2.46
N ILE A 80 18.78 1.93 3.06
CA ILE A 80 17.87 2.70 3.93
C ILE A 80 18.23 2.42 5.38
N LEU A 81 18.64 3.46 6.10
CA LEU A 81 18.74 3.45 7.56
C LEU A 81 17.33 3.53 8.13
N ARG A 82 16.77 2.37 8.51
CA ARG A 82 15.36 2.22 8.89
C ARG A 82 14.97 3.06 10.12
N ASP A 83 15.89 3.24 11.06
CA ASP A 83 15.65 4.02 12.28
C ASP A 83 15.51 5.53 12.02
N LEU A 84 16.15 6.02 10.95
CA LEU A 84 16.07 7.43 10.53
C LEU A 84 14.93 7.67 9.54
N CYS A 85 14.46 6.64 8.84
CA CYS A 85 13.41 6.77 7.84
C CYS A 85 12.07 7.12 8.50
N ARG A 86 11.43 8.19 8.03
CA ARG A 86 10.07 8.61 8.45
C ARG A 86 9.00 8.31 7.39
N ALA A 87 9.34 7.50 6.39
CA ALA A 87 8.45 7.14 5.28
C ALA A 87 7.78 8.36 4.58
N CYS A 88 8.51 9.47 4.42
CA CYS A 88 7.96 10.69 3.80
C CYS A 88 7.76 10.58 2.27
N GLY A 89 8.35 9.57 1.62
CA GLY A 89 8.12 9.30 0.19
C GLY A 89 8.93 10.15 -0.80
N GLU A 90 9.68 11.18 -0.38
CA GLU A 90 10.48 12.02 -1.28
C GLU A 90 11.45 11.20 -2.16
N CYS A 91 12.10 10.20 -1.57
CA CYS A 91 12.97 9.28 -2.30
C CYS A 91 12.24 8.41 -3.34
N ALA A 92 10.95 8.13 -3.16
CA ALA A 92 10.15 7.37 -4.11
C ALA A 92 9.73 8.24 -5.30
N LYS A 93 9.36 9.51 -5.06
CA LYS A 93 8.97 10.47 -6.10
C LYS A 93 10.06 10.69 -7.16
N VAL A 94 11.33 10.69 -6.74
CA VAL A 94 12.47 10.95 -7.64
C VAL A 94 13.14 9.68 -8.18
N CYS A 95 12.60 8.49 -7.90
CA CYS A 95 13.23 7.24 -8.32
C CYS A 95 12.84 6.88 -9.76
N PRO A 96 13.74 6.99 -10.74
CA PRO A 96 13.38 6.81 -12.15
C PRO A 96 12.95 5.38 -12.48
N ASN A 97 13.49 4.39 -11.77
CA ASN A 97 13.24 2.97 -12.02
C ASN A 97 12.19 2.38 -11.08
N ASN A 98 11.51 3.20 -10.26
CA ASN A 98 10.58 2.72 -9.23
C ASN A 98 11.20 1.69 -8.25
N ALA A 99 12.52 1.75 -8.05
CA ALA A 99 13.26 0.94 -7.08
C ALA A 99 12.97 1.37 -5.64
N ARG A 100 12.50 2.61 -5.43
CA ARG A 100 11.94 3.11 -4.16
C ARG A 100 10.44 3.27 -4.35
N ARG A 101 9.64 2.72 -3.43
CA ARG A 101 8.17 2.88 -3.44
C ARG A 101 7.69 3.20 -2.04
N LEU A 102 6.87 4.24 -1.90
CA LEU A 102 6.15 4.48 -0.65
C LEU A 102 4.93 3.56 -0.64
N VAL A 103 4.79 2.79 0.44
CA VAL A 103 3.72 1.81 0.60
C VAL A 103 3.00 2.07 1.92
N GLY A 104 1.70 2.31 1.85
CA GLY A 104 0.88 2.70 2.99
C GLY A 104 0.51 4.16 2.96
N ASN A 105 -0.77 4.43 2.77
CA ASN A 105 -1.36 5.77 2.80
C ASN A 105 -2.57 5.76 3.72
N TYR A 106 -2.69 6.80 4.56
CA TYR A 106 -3.90 7.01 5.35
C TYR A 106 -4.97 7.61 4.45
N VAL A 107 -6.10 6.94 4.36
CA VAL A 107 -7.25 7.33 3.54
C VAL A 107 -8.52 7.28 4.38
N THR A 108 -9.48 8.10 4.02
CA THR A 108 -10.84 8.07 4.56
C THR A 108 -11.69 7.05 3.82
N VAL A 109 -12.81 6.64 4.43
CA VAL A 109 -13.80 5.78 3.76
C VAL A 109 -14.33 6.43 2.49
N ASP A 110 -14.55 7.74 2.49
CA ASP A 110 -15.04 8.49 1.33
C ASP A 110 -14.06 8.42 0.15
N GLU A 111 -12.77 8.60 0.41
CA GLU A 111 -11.72 8.50 -0.63
C GLU A 111 -11.67 7.11 -1.26
N VAL A 112 -11.83 6.04 -0.46
CA VAL A 112 -11.86 4.68 -0.97
C VAL A 112 -13.12 4.42 -1.81
N LEU A 113 -14.30 4.78 -1.30
CA LEU A 113 -15.56 4.58 -2.02
C LEU A 113 -15.60 5.35 -3.34
N ASN A 114 -15.04 6.56 -3.37
CA ASN A 114 -14.92 7.36 -4.60
C ASN A 114 -14.06 6.68 -5.68
N GLU A 115 -13.08 5.86 -5.29
CA GLU A 115 -12.32 5.05 -6.25
C GLU A 115 -13.08 3.77 -6.65
N VAL A 116 -13.64 3.06 -5.67
CA VAL A 116 -14.33 1.77 -5.87
C VAL A 116 -15.58 1.92 -6.73
N ILE A 117 -16.34 3.02 -6.60
CA ILE A 117 -17.57 3.25 -7.34
C ILE A 117 -17.34 3.43 -8.85
N LYS A 118 -16.10 3.75 -9.27
CA LYS A 118 -15.73 3.86 -10.69
C LYS A 118 -15.91 2.54 -11.44
N ASP A 119 -15.96 1.42 -10.73
CA ASP A 119 -16.17 0.07 -11.28
C ASP A 119 -17.63 -0.41 -11.20
N MET A 120 -18.58 0.44 -10.78
CA MET A 120 -19.99 0.05 -10.58
C MET A 120 -20.60 -0.69 -11.78
N LYS A 121 -20.29 -0.28 -13.01
CA LYS A 121 -20.78 -0.95 -14.23
C LYS A 121 -20.35 -2.41 -14.32
N PHE A 122 -19.15 -2.75 -13.84
CA PHE A 122 -18.68 -4.13 -13.79
C PHE A 122 -19.40 -4.92 -12.71
N TYR A 123 -19.64 -4.32 -11.53
CA TYR A 123 -20.33 -4.97 -10.43
C TYR A 123 -21.76 -5.37 -10.85
N VAL A 124 -22.53 -4.43 -11.40
CA VAL A 124 -23.92 -4.65 -11.84
C VAL A 124 -24.01 -5.78 -12.87
N ARG A 125 -23.07 -5.86 -13.81
CA ARG A 125 -23.09 -6.88 -14.88
C ARG A 125 -22.62 -8.26 -14.41
N SER A 126 -21.68 -8.30 -13.48
CA SER A 126 -21.01 -9.55 -13.08
C SER A 126 -21.48 -10.12 -11.75
N GLY A 127 -22.29 -9.39 -10.98
CA GLY A 127 -22.61 -9.74 -9.59
C GLY A 127 -21.42 -9.56 -8.65
N GLY A 128 -20.48 -8.68 -9.01
CA GLY A 128 -19.23 -8.41 -8.29
C GLY A 128 -19.36 -7.36 -7.18
N GLY A 129 -18.24 -6.76 -6.79
CA GLY A 129 -18.26 -5.71 -5.76
C GLY A 129 -16.91 -5.43 -5.11
N LEU A 130 -16.94 -4.99 -3.86
CA LEU A 130 -15.75 -4.64 -3.07
C LEU A 130 -15.26 -5.84 -2.25
N THR A 131 -13.96 -6.11 -2.26
CA THR A 131 -13.29 -7.00 -1.29
C THR A 131 -12.27 -6.20 -0.50
N VAL A 132 -12.09 -6.54 0.79
CA VAL A 132 -11.00 -6.02 1.62
C VAL A 132 -10.02 -7.15 1.88
N GLY A 133 -8.72 -6.92 1.68
CA GLY A 133 -7.70 -7.96 1.80
C GLY A 133 -6.28 -7.42 1.99
N GLY A 134 -5.26 -8.24 1.77
CA GLY A 134 -3.85 -7.85 1.93
C GLY A 134 -3.28 -8.19 3.30
N GLY A 135 -3.19 -7.19 4.18
CA GLY A 135 -2.95 -7.40 5.60
C GLY A 135 -4.12 -8.12 6.28
N GLU A 136 -4.27 -7.92 7.58
CA GLU A 136 -5.36 -8.49 8.38
C GLU A 136 -6.47 -7.44 8.61
N PRO A 137 -7.68 -7.59 8.02
CA PRO A 137 -8.79 -6.66 8.19
C PRO A 137 -9.17 -6.36 9.62
N LEU A 138 -9.03 -7.34 10.50
CA LEU A 138 -9.35 -7.17 11.91
C LEU A 138 -8.35 -6.29 12.67
N THR A 139 -7.23 -5.87 12.06
CA THR A 139 -6.33 -4.87 12.67
C THR A 139 -6.84 -3.44 12.53
N GLN A 140 -7.82 -3.19 11.65
CA GLN A 140 -8.44 -1.87 11.42
C GLN A 140 -9.98 -1.96 11.45
N PRO A 141 -10.59 -2.47 12.54
CA PRO A 141 -11.99 -2.91 12.55
C PRO A 141 -12.97 -1.76 12.28
N GLU A 142 -12.75 -0.57 12.85
CA GLU A 142 -13.66 0.57 12.66
C GLU A 142 -13.68 1.06 11.21
N PHE A 143 -12.51 1.11 10.55
CA PHE A 143 -12.40 1.51 9.15
C PHE A 143 -13.04 0.48 8.23
N VAL A 144 -12.73 -0.82 8.43
CA VAL A 144 -13.27 -1.89 7.59
C VAL A 144 -14.77 -2.03 7.75
N LYS A 145 -15.29 -1.95 8.99
CA LYS A 145 -16.72 -1.99 9.27
C LYS A 145 -17.45 -0.85 8.57
N GLU A 146 -16.95 0.38 8.69
CA GLU A 146 -17.60 1.53 8.06
C GLU A 146 -17.53 1.49 6.54
N LEU A 147 -16.40 1.03 5.99
CA LEU A 147 -16.23 0.84 4.54
C LEU A 147 -17.25 -0.18 4.00
N LEU A 148 -17.36 -1.35 4.62
CA LEU A 148 -18.28 -2.41 4.17
C LEU A 148 -19.76 -2.06 4.40
N ARG A 149 -20.08 -1.26 5.42
CA ARG A 149 -21.45 -0.78 5.67
C ARG A 149 -21.95 0.17 4.58
N ARG A 150 -21.03 0.90 3.94
CA ARG A 150 -21.32 1.95 2.95
C ARG A 150 -21.06 1.56 1.50
N ALA A 151 -20.40 0.42 1.27
CA ALA A 151 -20.11 -0.14 -0.04
C ALA A 151 -21.33 -0.85 -0.63
#